data_AF-A0A5N6DZR8-F1
#
_entry.id   AF-A0A5N6DZR8-F1
#
_cell.length_a   1.000
_cell.length_b   1.000
_cell.length_c   1.000
_cell.angle_alpha   90.00
_cell.angle_beta   90.00
_cell.angle_gamma   90.00
#
_symmetry.space_group_name_H-M   'P 1'
#
loop_
_entity.id
_entity.type
_entity.pdbx_description
1 polymer ?
#
loop_
_entity_poly.entity_id
_entity_poly.type
_entity_poly.pdbx_seq_one_letter_code
_entity_poly.pdbx_strand_id
1 'polypeptide(L)'
;MKTLLDVVKDCDNFPYAEDPDSAHEQVQSSLWKFYLPEDPRPHGLLIDAVVKDMPWTADFRVIPAPKKEVHLIRPEGANWQEKCAEIIERQAEIAREKGVFPKFGKKRHEQFPIVGARFPVGIDRSFFSYLGIIGRGVHMTVYTRTESGLKFWIPQRQFHKAYGGLLDNTVAGGMAIGEQPLECLIREASEEAAMPEDLIRKNARAAGTVNWVTISDERSGGHPGLINPGVLYVYDLEVDSDMVFKVVDDDVYAFHLMDTDEVKEAMSNGKFKPASASVLVDFFIRHGLITAEDEEDYPEIVSRLHRKLPLATTPH
;
A
#
# COMPACT_ATOMS: atom_id res chain seq x y z
N MET A 1 -2.64 -13.00 -22.37
CA MET A 1 -3.29 -11.94 -21.57
C MET A 1 -3.44 -12.47 -20.16
N LYS A 2 -3.27 -11.63 -19.14
CA LYS A 2 -3.49 -11.98 -17.73
C LYS A 2 -4.99 -12.16 -17.47
N THR A 3 -5.37 -13.13 -16.63
CA THR A 3 -6.74 -13.23 -16.09
C THR A 3 -6.98 -12.18 -15.01
N LEU A 4 -8.23 -12.01 -14.55
CA LEU A 4 -8.52 -11.16 -13.40
C LEU A 4 -7.87 -11.69 -12.11
N LEU A 5 -7.80 -13.01 -11.96
CA LEU A 5 -7.08 -13.62 -10.85
C LEU A 5 -5.57 -13.31 -10.92
N ASP A 6 -4.95 -13.36 -12.10
CA ASP A 6 -3.54 -12.95 -12.28
C ASP A 6 -3.33 -11.47 -11.92
N VAL A 7 -4.30 -10.60 -12.22
CA VAL A 7 -4.25 -9.17 -11.89
C VAL A 7 -4.25 -8.96 -10.38
N VAL A 8 -5.15 -9.63 -9.63
CA VAL A 8 -5.19 -9.52 -8.17
C VAL A 8 -3.99 -10.21 -7.53
N LYS A 9 -3.52 -11.34 -8.07
CA LYS A 9 -2.28 -12.02 -7.63
C LYS A 9 -1.04 -11.15 -7.82
N ASP A 10 -0.99 -10.27 -8.82
CA ASP A 10 0.12 -9.33 -9.01
C ASP A 10 0.24 -8.33 -7.84
N CYS A 11 -0.89 -7.99 -7.20
CA CYS A 11 -0.89 -7.16 -5.98
C CYS A 11 -0.65 -8.01 -4.73
N ASP A 12 -1.42 -9.09 -4.61
CA ASP A 12 -1.43 -9.95 -3.44
C ASP A 12 -0.66 -11.26 -3.70
N ASN A 13 0.65 -11.12 -3.88
CA ASN A 13 1.54 -12.20 -4.31
C ASN A 13 2.17 -12.99 -3.15
N PHE A 14 1.89 -12.64 -1.89
CA PHE A 14 2.35 -13.44 -0.75
C PHE A 14 1.57 -14.77 -0.68
N PRO A 15 2.23 -15.92 -0.51
CA PRO A 15 1.54 -17.23 -0.57
C PRO A 15 0.44 -17.38 0.49
N TYR A 16 -0.60 -18.18 0.21
CA TYR A 16 -1.65 -18.52 1.17
C TYR A 16 -1.41 -19.90 1.76
N ALA A 17 -1.66 -20.10 3.06
CA ALA A 17 -1.42 -21.39 3.71
C ALA A 17 -2.32 -22.50 3.15
N GLU A 18 -3.46 -22.11 2.59
CA GLU A 18 -4.51 -22.97 2.06
C GLU A 18 -4.20 -23.48 0.64
N ASP A 19 -3.22 -22.91 -0.06
CA ASP A 19 -2.88 -23.31 -1.43
C ASP A 19 -2.17 -24.70 -1.43
N PRO A 20 -2.56 -25.66 -2.30
CA PRO A 20 -2.02 -27.03 -2.29
C PRO A 20 -0.49 -27.15 -2.45
N ASP A 21 0.12 -26.25 -3.22
CA ASP A 21 1.57 -26.18 -3.47
C ASP A 21 2.18 -24.92 -2.84
N SER A 22 1.60 -24.47 -1.73
CA SER A 22 1.98 -23.20 -1.12
C SER A 22 3.42 -23.18 -0.61
N ALA A 23 4.15 -22.14 -0.99
CA ALA A 23 5.42 -21.79 -0.34
C ALA A 23 5.22 -21.05 1.01
N HIS A 24 4.00 -20.94 1.54
CA HIS A 24 3.68 -20.12 2.70
C HIS A 24 4.53 -20.45 3.93
N GLU A 25 4.66 -21.72 4.32
CA GLU A 25 5.47 -22.10 5.49
C GLU A 25 6.97 -21.78 5.28
N GLN A 26 7.47 -22.02 4.07
CA GLN A 26 8.86 -21.72 3.71
C GLN A 26 9.12 -20.21 3.76
N VAL A 27 8.23 -19.39 3.17
CA VAL A 27 8.34 -17.94 3.21
C VAL A 27 8.20 -17.44 4.65
N GLN A 28 7.17 -17.87 5.37
CA GLN A 28 6.91 -17.42 6.74
C GLN A 28 8.05 -17.76 7.72
N SER A 29 8.65 -18.95 7.62
CA SER A 29 9.81 -19.35 8.43
C SER A 29 11.12 -18.64 8.03
N SER A 30 11.17 -18.08 6.83
CA SER A 30 12.30 -17.26 6.38
C SER A 30 12.31 -15.86 7.02
N LEU A 31 11.12 -15.31 7.31
CA LEU A 31 10.94 -13.93 7.74
C LEU A 31 11.32 -13.69 9.20
N TRP A 32 11.74 -12.45 9.44
CA TRP A 32 11.94 -11.87 10.76
C TRP A 32 10.72 -11.05 11.16
N LYS A 33 10.46 -10.96 12.47
CA LYS A 33 9.35 -10.18 13.02
C LYS A 33 9.87 -8.95 13.77
N PHE A 34 9.29 -7.79 13.50
CA PHE A 34 9.57 -6.55 14.21
C PHE A 34 8.57 -6.32 15.35
N TYR A 35 9.06 -5.96 16.53
CA TYR A 35 8.27 -5.73 17.74
C TYR A 35 8.53 -4.35 18.34
N LEU A 36 7.45 -3.70 18.78
CA LEU A 36 7.49 -2.48 19.59
C LEU A 36 7.61 -2.81 21.08
N PRO A 37 8.09 -1.87 21.91
CA PRO A 37 8.16 -2.08 23.35
C PRO A 37 6.78 -2.39 23.96
N GLU A 38 6.76 -3.31 24.91
CA GLU A 38 5.55 -3.69 25.67
C GLU A 38 4.38 -4.23 24.80
N ASP A 39 4.66 -4.66 23.56
CA ASP A 39 3.70 -5.32 22.68
C ASP A 39 4.21 -6.70 22.23
N PRO A 40 3.52 -7.81 22.57
CA PRO A 40 3.92 -9.14 22.12
C PRO A 40 3.51 -9.43 20.68
N ARG A 41 2.82 -8.52 19.99
CA ARG A 41 2.34 -8.69 18.61
C ARG A 41 3.38 -8.13 17.63
N PRO A 42 3.61 -8.79 16.49
CA PRO A 42 4.49 -8.25 15.46
C PRO A 42 3.83 -7.05 14.75
N HIS A 43 4.65 -6.04 14.47
CA HIS A 43 4.25 -4.83 13.72
C HIS A 43 4.91 -4.74 12.34
N GLY A 44 5.84 -5.65 12.03
CA GLY A 44 6.49 -5.71 10.73
C GLY A 44 7.10 -7.06 10.40
N LEU A 45 7.31 -7.29 9.10
CA LEU A 45 7.91 -8.51 8.55
C LEU A 45 9.14 -8.16 7.71
N LEU A 46 10.33 -8.60 8.14
CA LEU A 46 11.59 -8.31 7.45
C LEU A 46 12.16 -9.55 6.79
N ILE A 47 12.89 -9.34 5.69
CA ILE A 47 13.69 -10.38 5.05
C ILE A 47 15.08 -10.46 5.69
N ASP A 48 15.71 -11.62 5.56
CA ASP A 48 17.03 -11.89 6.15
C ASP A 48 18.11 -10.90 5.69
N ALA A 49 18.10 -10.54 4.41
CA ALA A 49 19.04 -9.57 3.83
C ALA A 49 18.96 -8.20 4.54
N VAL A 50 17.74 -7.72 4.83
CA VAL A 50 17.56 -6.44 5.54
C VAL A 50 18.12 -6.55 6.96
N VAL A 51 17.78 -7.60 7.71
CA VAL A 51 18.24 -7.73 9.10
C VAL A 51 19.77 -7.87 9.17
N LYS A 52 20.37 -8.59 8.23
CA LYS A 52 21.83 -8.80 8.16
C LYS A 52 22.58 -7.52 7.84
N ASP A 53 22.10 -6.74 6.88
CA ASP A 53 22.83 -5.56 6.38
C ASP A 53 22.48 -4.29 7.17
N MET A 54 21.37 -4.26 7.91
CA MET A 54 20.98 -3.13 8.74
C MET A 54 22.02 -2.87 9.84
N PRO A 55 22.51 -1.63 9.98
CA PRO A 55 23.44 -1.26 11.04
C PRO A 55 22.69 -1.01 12.35
N TRP A 56 22.13 -2.07 12.95
CA TRP A 56 21.34 -2.00 14.18
C TRP A 56 22.08 -1.27 15.30
N THR A 57 21.47 -0.25 15.90
CA THR A 57 21.99 0.40 17.10
C THR A 57 21.76 -0.45 18.35
N ALA A 58 22.34 -0.02 19.47
CA ALA A 58 22.12 -0.66 20.78
C ALA A 58 20.66 -0.54 21.27
N ASP A 59 19.83 0.29 20.63
CA ASP A 59 18.41 0.45 20.93
C ASP A 59 17.55 -0.69 20.36
N PHE A 60 18.14 -1.58 19.56
CA PHE A 60 17.47 -2.75 19.02
C PHE A 60 18.10 -4.03 19.55
N ARG A 61 17.25 -4.98 19.96
CA ARG A 61 17.66 -6.34 20.28
C ARG A 61 17.31 -7.26 19.12
N VAL A 62 18.34 -7.75 18.42
CA VAL A 62 18.21 -8.71 17.33
C VAL A 62 18.38 -10.13 17.89
N ILE A 63 17.35 -10.95 17.76
CA ILE A 63 17.32 -12.33 18.25
C ILE A 63 17.35 -13.26 17.02
N PRO A 64 18.47 -13.97 16.78
CA PRO A 64 18.64 -14.79 15.59
C PRO A 64 17.77 -16.06 15.60
N ALA A 65 18.00 -16.94 14.63
CA ALA A 65 17.36 -18.25 14.57
C ALA A 65 17.50 -19.01 15.92
N PRO A 66 16.46 -19.77 16.34
CA PRO A 66 15.25 -20.08 15.59
C PRO A 66 14.14 -19.02 15.69
N LYS A 67 14.29 -17.96 16.50
CA LYS A 67 13.22 -16.98 16.75
C LYS A 67 13.06 -15.95 15.63
N LYS A 68 14.16 -15.42 15.11
CA LYS A 68 14.18 -14.37 14.07
C LYS A 68 13.32 -13.16 14.43
N GLU A 69 13.72 -12.44 15.47
CA GLU A 69 12.98 -11.29 15.97
C GLU A 69 13.87 -10.06 16.07
N VAL A 70 13.32 -8.89 15.77
CA VAL A 70 13.94 -7.59 16.03
C VAL A 70 13.02 -6.84 16.98
N HIS A 71 13.52 -6.50 18.16
CA HIS A 71 12.78 -5.79 19.18
C HIS A 71 13.35 -4.39 19.34
N LEU A 72 12.51 -3.36 19.20
CA LEU A 72 12.86 -2.04 19.72
C LEU A 72 12.87 -2.12 21.26
N ILE A 73 13.99 -1.76 21.87
CA ILE A 73 14.14 -1.76 23.32
C ILE A 73 13.40 -0.54 23.87
N ARG A 74 12.64 -0.74 24.96
CA ARG A 74 11.95 0.33 25.66
C ARG A 74 12.95 1.39 26.14
N PRO A 75 12.87 2.64 25.67
CA PRO A 75 13.73 3.71 26.16
C PRO A 75 13.47 4.01 27.64
N GLU A 76 14.47 4.54 28.33
CA GLU A 76 14.29 5.02 29.70
C GLU A 76 13.52 6.36 29.75
N GLY A 77 12.83 6.58 30.87
CA GLY A 77 12.07 7.81 31.13
C GLY A 77 10.57 7.67 30.92
N ALA A 78 9.84 8.72 31.30
CA ALA A 78 8.38 8.77 31.21
C ALA A 78 7.87 9.01 29.78
N ASN A 79 8.67 9.63 28.92
CA ASN A 79 8.38 9.95 27.51
C ASN A 79 8.99 8.92 26.54
N TRP A 80 8.98 7.65 26.93
CA TRP A 80 9.67 6.61 26.15
C TRP A 80 8.97 6.35 24.81
N GLN A 81 7.66 6.62 24.71
CA GLN A 81 6.86 6.47 23.50
C GLN A 81 7.32 7.44 22.40
N GLU A 82 7.52 8.72 22.72
CA GLU A 82 8.01 9.71 21.76
C GLU A 82 9.42 9.37 21.28
N LYS A 83 10.29 8.90 22.20
CA LYS A 83 11.66 8.48 21.88
C LYS A 83 11.70 7.28 20.91
N CYS A 84 10.68 6.42 20.89
CA CYS A 84 10.63 5.30 19.95
C CYS A 84 10.69 5.78 18.48
N ALA A 85 9.95 6.84 18.14
CA ALA A 85 9.96 7.40 16.79
C ALA A 85 11.35 7.98 16.43
N GLU A 86 11.97 8.70 17.38
CA GLU A 86 13.31 9.27 17.21
C GLU A 86 14.38 8.17 16.99
N ILE A 87 14.29 7.06 17.73
CA ILE A 87 15.20 5.92 17.59
C ILE A 87 15.04 5.25 16.22
N ILE A 88 13.81 5.01 15.79
CA ILE A 88 13.52 4.41 14.47
C ILE A 88 14.05 5.33 13.36
N GLU A 89 13.82 6.64 13.47
CA GLU A 89 14.32 7.62 12.51
C GLU A 89 15.86 7.62 12.48
N ARG A 90 16.51 7.60 13.65
CA ARG A 90 17.98 7.54 13.73
C ARG A 90 18.54 6.26 13.12
N GLN A 91 17.86 5.12 13.30
CA GLN A 91 18.23 3.86 12.65
C GLN A 91 18.17 3.96 11.12
N ALA A 92 17.12 4.60 10.60
CA ALA A 92 16.97 4.84 9.16
C ALA A 92 18.08 5.78 8.63
N GLU A 93 18.42 6.82 9.37
CA GLU A 93 19.49 7.75 9.03
C GLU A 93 20.86 7.07 8.98
N ILE A 94 21.21 6.25 9.98
CA ILE A 94 22.48 5.52 9.99
C ILE A 94 22.55 4.54 8.81
N ALA A 95 21.46 3.84 8.49
CA ALA A 95 21.41 2.96 7.32
C ALA A 95 21.64 3.74 6.01
N ARG A 96 21.03 4.92 5.89
CA ARG A 96 21.19 5.82 4.74
C ARG A 96 22.61 6.38 4.62
N GLU A 97 23.18 6.86 5.72
CA GLU A 97 24.56 7.39 5.80
C GLU A 97 25.59 6.33 5.41
N LYS A 98 25.39 5.08 5.84
CA LYS A 98 26.28 3.96 5.50
C LYS A 98 26.05 3.39 4.10
N GLY A 99 24.98 3.79 3.41
CA GLY A 99 24.68 3.31 2.06
C GLY A 99 24.44 1.80 1.96
N VAL A 100 23.97 1.16 3.04
CA VAL A 100 23.81 -0.31 3.08
C VAL A 100 22.74 -0.83 2.12
N PHE A 101 21.81 0.03 1.70
CA PHE A 101 20.76 -0.29 0.74
C PHE A 101 20.82 0.68 -0.46
N PRO A 102 21.21 0.23 -1.66
CA PRO A 102 21.36 1.11 -2.84
C PRO A 102 20.08 1.85 -3.24
N LYS A 103 18.90 1.24 -2.99
CA LYS A 103 17.58 1.79 -3.31
C LYS A 103 16.82 2.28 -2.05
N PHE A 104 17.54 2.80 -1.04
CA PHE A 104 16.92 3.33 0.18
C PHE A 104 16.13 4.62 -0.06
N GLY A 105 16.55 5.42 -1.05
CA GLY A 105 15.95 6.72 -1.33
C GLY A 105 16.30 7.81 -0.31
N LYS A 106 15.74 8.99 -0.55
CA LYS A 106 15.88 10.16 0.34
C LYS A 106 14.77 10.16 1.39
N LYS A 107 15.05 10.76 2.55
CA LYS A 107 14.04 11.06 3.58
C LYS A 107 12.89 11.85 2.94
N ARG A 108 11.65 11.45 3.23
CA ARG A 108 10.45 12.04 2.62
C ARG A 108 9.81 13.11 3.47
N HIS A 109 10.19 13.21 4.75
CA HIS A 109 9.59 14.16 5.72
C HIS A 109 8.09 13.92 5.90
N GLU A 110 7.67 12.67 5.70
CA GLU A 110 6.29 12.21 5.78
C GLU A 110 6.29 10.98 6.68
N GLN A 111 5.68 11.10 7.85
CA GLN A 111 5.68 10.04 8.87
C GLN A 111 4.43 9.18 8.70
N PHE A 112 4.62 7.91 8.37
CA PHE A 112 3.57 6.91 8.36
C PHE A 112 3.40 6.30 9.75
N PRO A 113 2.16 5.99 10.16
CA PRO A 113 1.92 5.36 11.44
C PRO A 113 2.34 3.88 11.41
N ILE A 114 2.93 3.39 12.50
CA ILE A 114 3.04 1.94 12.70
C ILE A 114 1.67 1.43 13.13
N VAL A 115 0.97 0.82 12.19
CA VAL A 115 -0.41 0.35 12.38
C VAL A 115 -0.49 -0.67 13.52
N GLY A 116 -1.57 -0.58 14.29
CA GLY A 116 -1.86 -1.46 15.42
C GLY A 116 -1.01 -1.20 16.67
N ALA A 117 -0.07 -0.24 16.64
CA ALA A 117 0.70 0.13 17.82
C ALA A 117 -0.21 0.61 18.96
N ARG A 118 0.17 0.28 20.21
CA ARG A 118 -0.54 0.68 21.43
C ARG A 118 -0.35 2.15 21.83
N PHE A 119 0.58 2.83 21.17
CA PHE A 119 0.87 4.25 21.35
C PHE A 119 1.19 4.88 19.98
N PRO A 120 1.01 6.20 19.81
CA PRO A 120 1.37 6.87 18.57
C PRO A 120 2.87 6.76 18.30
N VAL A 121 3.23 6.13 17.19
CA VAL A 121 4.61 6.03 16.72
C VAL A 121 4.64 6.03 15.20
N GLY A 122 5.51 6.86 14.65
CA GLY A 122 5.68 7.06 13.21
C GLY A 122 7.01 6.54 12.70
N ILE A 123 7.07 6.35 11.39
CA ILE A 123 8.27 6.01 10.63
C ILE A 123 8.25 6.81 9.32
N ASP A 124 9.40 7.36 8.90
CA ASP A 124 9.48 8.04 7.60
C ASP A 124 9.10 7.08 6.47
N ARG A 125 8.29 7.57 5.51
CA ARG A 125 7.83 6.81 4.34
C ARG A 125 8.96 6.16 3.53
N SER A 126 10.19 6.68 3.55
CA SER A 126 11.31 6.02 2.87
C SER A 126 11.77 4.72 3.56
N PHE A 127 11.41 4.51 4.83
CA PHE A 127 11.92 3.40 5.64
C PHE A 127 10.89 2.30 5.95
N PHE A 128 9.59 2.60 5.89
CA PHE A 128 8.54 1.66 6.36
C PHE A 128 8.60 0.27 5.71
N SER A 129 8.89 0.19 4.39
CA SER A 129 9.01 -1.09 3.66
C SER A 129 10.19 -1.94 4.13
N TYR A 130 11.27 -1.33 4.65
CA TYR A 130 12.41 -2.09 5.17
C TYR A 130 12.08 -2.79 6.49
N LEU A 131 11.18 -2.22 7.29
CA LEU A 131 10.65 -2.88 8.48
C LEU A 131 9.41 -3.75 8.20
N GLY A 132 8.91 -3.74 6.95
CA GLY A 132 7.70 -4.46 6.52
C GLY A 132 6.46 -4.07 7.32
N ILE A 133 6.35 -2.79 7.66
CA ILE A 133 5.19 -2.23 8.37
C ILE A 133 3.99 -2.16 7.44
N ILE A 134 2.78 -2.32 7.98
CA ILE A 134 1.55 -2.11 7.21
C ILE A 134 1.50 -0.66 6.70
N GLY A 135 1.45 -0.49 5.38
CA GLY A 135 1.13 0.79 4.76
C GLY A 135 -0.37 1.06 4.79
N ARG A 136 -0.76 2.32 5.02
CA ARG A 136 -2.14 2.78 4.84
C ARG A 136 -2.21 3.86 3.77
N GLY A 137 -3.26 3.84 3.00
CA GLY A 137 -3.52 4.83 1.96
C GLY A 137 -4.99 4.97 1.65
N VAL A 138 -5.29 5.93 0.79
CA VAL A 138 -6.63 6.16 0.26
C VAL A 138 -6.57 6.10 -1.26
N HIS A 139 -7.55 5.44 -1.85
CA HIS A 139 -7.67 5.36 -3.29
C HIS A 139 -9.11 5.71 -3.67
N MET A 140 -9.27 6.53 -4.71
CA MET A 140 -10.59 6.92 -5.21
C MET A 140 -10.73 6.61 -6.69
N THR A 141 -11.83 5.95 -7.03
CA THR A 141 -12.26 5.73 -8.41
C THR A 141 -13.23 6.84 -8.80
N VAL A 142 -12.81 7.70 -9.74
CA VAL A 142 -13.69 8.72 -10.30
C VAL A 142 -14.30 8.21 -11.61
N TYR A 143 -15.62 8.26 -11.70
CA TYR A 143 -16.36 7.76 -12.86
C TYR A 143 -17.50 8.68 -13.26
N THR A 144 -17.98 8.53 -14.50
CA THR A 144 -19.21 9.17 -14.98
C THR A 144 -20.11 8.11 -15.61
N ARG A 145 -21.42 8.28 -15.47
CA ARG A 145 -22.41 7.40 -16.09
C ARG A 145 -22.87 8.00 -17.41
N THR A 146 -22.75 7.22 -18.48
CA THR A 146 -23.18 7.62 -19.83
C THR A 146 -24.26 6.65 -20.32
N GLU A 147 -24.92 6.99 -21.43
CA GLU A 147 -25.89 6.11 -22.09
C GLU A 147 -25.25 4.78 -22.54
N SER A 148 -23.94 4.77 -22.83
CA SER A 148 -23.19 3.60 -23.27
C SER A 148 -22.51 2.83 -22.13
N GLY A 149 -22.71 3.21 -20.86
CA GLY A 149 -22.07 2.58 -19.70
C GLY A 149 -21.20 3.53 -18.88
N LEU A 150 -20.37 2.95 -18.01
CA LEU A 150 -19.46 3.72 -17.15
C LEU A 150 -18.18 4.09 -17.89
N LYS A 151 -17.70 5.31 -17.62
CA LYS A 151 -16.35 5.75 -17.98
C LYS A 151 -15.59 6.18 -16.73
N PHE A 152 -14.28 5.97 -16.75
CA PHE A 152 -13.38 6.15 -15.62
C PHE A 152 -12.28 7.14 -15.98
N TRP A 153 -11.98 8.04 -15.05
CA TRP A 153 -10.81 8.91 -15.14
C TRP A 153 -9.57 8.19 -14.61
N ILE A 154 -8.73 7.71 -15.52
CA ILE A 154 -7.56 6.88 -15.23
C ILE A 154 -6.28 7.70 -15.47
N PRO A 155 -5.56 8.11 -14.40
CA PRO A 155 -4.26 8.73 -14.54
C PRO A 155 -3.19 7.71 -14.94
N GLN A 156 -2.17 8.20 -15.64
CA GLN A 156 -0.94 7.50 -15.92
C GLN A 156 0.19 8.12 -15.09
N ARG A 157 0.93 7.29 -14.36
CA ARG A 157 2.01 7.72 -13.47
C ARG A 157 3.20 8.26 -14.26
N GLN A 158 3.89 9.26 -13.73
CA GLN A 158 5.15 9.73 -14.30
C GLN A 158 6.22 8.62 -14.33
N PHE A 159 7.01 8.57 -15.40
CA PHE A 159 7.93 7.46 -15.69
C PHE A 159 9.06 7.29 -14.68
N HIS A 160 9.43 8.37 -13.98
CA HIS A 160 10.52 8.34 -13.00
C HIS A 160 10.07 7.84 -11.61
N LYS A 161 8.77 7.60 -11.40
CA LYS A 161 8.22 7.13 -10.12
C LYS A 161 8.30 5.61 -10.01
N ALA A 162 8.15 5.09 -8.78
CA ALA A 162 7.85 3.67 -8.57
C ALA A 162 6.58 3.30 -9.37
N TYR A 163 6.60 2.16 -10.05
CA TYR A 163 5.57 1.78 -11.02
C TYR A 163 5.33 2.85 -12.10
N GLY A 164 6.39 3.54 -12.53
CA GLY A 164 6.31 4.66 -13.47
C GLY A 164 5.78 4.24 -14.85
N GLY A 165 4.96 5.11 -15.45
CA GLY A 165 4.29 4.86 -16.73
C GLY A 165 3.06 3.95 -16.66
N LEU A 166 2.81 3.28 -15.53
CA LEU A 166 1.60 2.48 -15.32
C LEU A 166 0.39 3.37 -15.00
N LEU A 167 -0.79 2.84 -15.25
CA LEU A 167 -2.08 3.44 -14.90
C LEU A 167 -2.36 3.29 -13.40
N ASP A 168 -3.10 4.24 -12.82
CA ASP A 168 -3.42 4.34 -11.40
C ASP A 168 -4.92 4.65 -11.18
N ASN A 169 -5.36 4.74 -9.91
CA ASN A 169 -6.66 5.32 -9.58
C ASN A 169 -6.59 6.85 -9.64
N THR A 170 -7.73 7.52 -9.82
CA THR A 170 -7.79 8.98 -10.05
C THR A 170 -7.12 9.80 -8.95
N VAL A 171 -7.27 9.35 -7.71
CA VAL A 171 -6.57 9.89 -6.54
C VAL A 171 -6.02 8.72 -5.73
N ALA A 172 -4.74 8.72 -5.40
CA ALA A 172 -4.07 7.61 -4.73
C ALA A 172 -2.91 8.06 -3.83
N GLY A 173 -3.17 8.10 -2.52
CA GLY A 173 -2.25 8.69 -1.54
C GLY A 173 -1.90 7.82 -0.36
N GLY A 174 -0.74 8.10 0.25
CA GLY A 174 -0.34 7.51 1.53
C GLY A 174 -0.90 8.30 2.70
N MET A 175 -1.25 7.61 3.79
CA MET A 175 -1.78 8.27 4.98
C MET A 175 -0.69 8.58 5.99
N ALA A 176 -0.56 9.86 6.36
CA ALA A 176 0.32 10.29 7.42
C ALA A 176 -0.20 9.88 8.81
N ILE A 177 0.69 9.86 9.80
CA ILE A 177 0.32 9.63 11.19
C ILE A 177 -0.68 10.69 11.68
N GLY A 178 -1.74 10.26 12.36
CA GLY A 178 -2.80 11.13 12.85
C GLY A 178 -3.84 11.56 11.81
N GLU A 179 -3.59 11.27 10.52
CA GLU A 179 -4.50 11.63 9.44
C GLU A 179 -5.71 10.67 9.38
N GLN A 180 -6.90 11.23 9.16
CA GLN A 180 -8.12 10.46 8.93
C GLN A 180 -8.28 10.17 7.43
N PRO A 181 -8.89 9.03 7.02
CA PRO A 181 -8.99 8.66 5.60
C PRO A 181 -9.61 9.76 4.71
N LEU A 182 -10.71 10.39 5.12
CA LEU A 182 -11.34 11.44 4.31
C LEU A 182 -10.44 12.68 4.16
N GLU A 183 -9.71 13.07 5.21
CA GLU A 183 -8.81 14.22 5.17
C GLU A 183 -7.59 13.94 4.26
N CYS A 184 -7.05 12.72 4.33
CA CYS A 184 -6.03 12.25 3.38
C CYS A 184 -6.54 12.32 1.95
N LEU A 185 -7.77 11.83 1.70
CA LEU A 185 -8.37 11.84 0.36
C LEU A 185 -8.50 13.26 -0.19
N ILE A 186 -8.94 14.22 0.64
CA ILE A 186 -9.09 15.62 0.25
C ILE A 186 -7.75 16.25 -0.12
N ARG A 187 -6.71 16.03 0.69
CA ARG A 187 -5.36 16.52 0.43
C ARG A 187 -4.83 15.99 -0.90
N GLU A 188 -4.88 14.68 -1.08
CA GLU A 188 -4.35 14.00 -2.28
C GLU A 188 -5.16 14.37 -3.53
N ALA A 189 -6.49 14.51 -3.42
CA ALA A 189 -7.33 14.93 -4.54
C ALA A 189 -7.05 16.38 -4.98
N SER A 190 -6.69 17.25 -4.03
CA SER A 190 -6.25 18.61 -4.31
C SER A 190 -4.87 18.62 -5.00
N GLU A 191 -3.92 17.84 -4.48
CA GLU A 191 -2.54 17.76 -4.98
C GLU A 191 -2.45 17.13 -6.38
N GLU A 192 -3.08 15.97 -6.59
CA GLU A 192 -2.92 15.18 -7.83
C GLU A 192 -3.88 15.61 -8.97
N ALA A 193 -5.05 16.14 -8.60
CA ALA A 193 -6.17 16.29 -9.53
C ALA A 193 -6.88 17.66 -9.43
N ALA A 194 -6.40 18.57 -8.58
CA ALA A 194 -6.96 19.91 -8.36
C ALA A 194 -8.47 19.87 -8.04
N MET A 195 -8.92 18.82 -7.36
CA MET A 195 -10.33 18.66 -7.01
C MET A 195 -10.70 19.58 -5.84
N PRO A 196 -11.81 20.34 -5.94
CA PRO A 196 -12.28 21.14 -4.83
C PRO A 196 -12.67 20.28 -3.63
N GLU A 197 -12.27 20.68 -2.42
CA GLU A 197 -12.61 19.99 -1.17
C GLU A 197 -14.13 19.77 -1.02
N ASP A 198 -14.94 20.78 -1.32
CA ASP A 198 -16.40 20.71 -1.23
C ASP A 198 -17.00 19.63 -2.13
N LEU A 199 -16.39 19.38 -3.30
CA LEU A 199 -16.81 18.30 -4.21
C LEU A 199 -16.59 16.95 -3.55
N ILE A 200 -15.41 16.74 -2.97
CA ILE A 200 -15.04 15.48 -2.31
C ILE A 200 -15.95 15.23 -1.10
N ARG A 201 -16.06 16.20 -0.18
CA ARG A 201 -16.87 16.04 1.04
C ARG A 201 -18.35 15.76 0.72
N LYS A 202 -18.89 16.38 -0.32
CA LYS A 202 -20.31 16.22 -0.67
C LYS A 202 -20.58 14.91 -1.41
N ASN A 203 -19.71 14.51 -2.33
CA ASN A 203 -20.03 13.49 -3.33
C ASN A 203 -19.21 12.20 -3.21
N ALA A 204 -18.02 12.23 -2.60
CA ALA A 204 -17.24 10.99 -2.41
C ALA A 204 -17.95 10.05 -1.43
N ARG A 205 -17.91 8.76 -1.71
CA ARG A 205 -18.53 7.71 -0.90
C ARG A 205 -17.49 6.70 -0.49
N ALA A 206 -17.36 6.44 0.81
CA ALA A 206 -16.54 5.35 1.29
C ALA A 206 -17.15 4.01 0.83
N ALA A 207 -16.32 3.13 0.28
CA ALA A 207 -16.74 1.89 -0.36
C ALA A 207 -16.14 0.63 0.28
N GLY A 208 -15.30 0.78 1.31
CA GLY A 208 -14.68 -0.32 2.05
C GLY A 208 -13.16 -0.24 2.04
N THR A 209 -12.51 -1.41 2.02
CA THR A 209 -11.05 -1.50 2.01
C THR A 209 -10.56 -2.60 1.09
N VAL A 210 -9.44 -2.36 0.41
CA VAL A 210 -8.64 -3.40 -0.25
C VAL A 210 -7.38 -3.66 0.58
N ASN A 211 -7.14 -4.93 0.90
CA ASN A 211 -6.04 -5.37 1.76
C ASN A 211 -5.21 -6.43 1.04
N TRP A 212 -3.89 -6.35 1.14
CA TRP A 212 -2.99 -7.28 0.45
C TRP A 212 -1.64 -7.39 1.17
N VAL A 213 -0.83 -8.35 0.74
CA VAL A 213 0.60 -8.41 1.06
C VAL A 213 1.40 -8.61 -0.24
N THR A 214 2.21 -7.62 -0.59
CA THR A 214 3.12 -7.69 -1.76
C THR A 214 4.55 -7.98 -1.31
N ILE A 215 5.17 -8.97 -1.94
CA ILE A 215 6.61 -9.14 -2.04
C ILE A 215 7.08 -8.27 -3.20
N SER A 216 7.86 -7.22 -2.90
CA SER A 216 8.31 -6.26 -3.90
C SER A 216 9.16 -6.89 -4.99
N ASP A 217 8.99 -6.42 -6.21
CA ASP A 217 9.88 -6.69 -7.34
C ASP A 217 10.59 -5.40 -7.81
N GLU A 218 11.28 -5.47 -8.94
CA GLU A 218 12.01 -4.34 -9.52
C GLU A 218 11.11 -3.13 -9.86
N ARG A 219 9.81 -3.33 -10.14
CA ARG A 219 8.86 -2.25 -10.46
C ARG A 219 8.58 -1.35 -9.25
N SER A 220 8.77 -1.88 -8.04
CA SER A 220 8.55 -1.15 -6.79
C SER A 220 9.53 0.00 -6.56
N GLY A 221 10.65 0.06 -7.29
CA GLY A 221 11.67 1.10 -7.15
C GLY A 221 12.52 1.03 -5.87
N GLY A 222 12.20 0.13 -4.94
CA GLY A 222 12.95 -0.15 -3.71
C GLY A 222 13.76 -1.45 -3.79
N HIS A 223 14.21 -1.95 -2.63
CA HIS A 223 14.86 -3.26 -2.54
C HIS A 223 13.84 -4.35 -2.94
N PRO A 224 14.16 -5.26 -3.89
CA PRO A 224 13.29 -6.39 -4.21
C PRO A 224 13.20 -7.38 -3.04
N GLY A 225 12.10 -8.11 -2.94
CA GLY A 225 11.83 -9.10 -1.89
C GLY A 225 11.24 -8.53 -0.60
N LEU A 226 11.17 -7.21 -0.43
CA LEU A 226 10.57 -6.60 0.76
C LEU A 226 9.10 -7.00 0.90
N ILE A 227 8.66 -7.24 2.13
CA ILE A 227 7.26 -7.58 2.45
C ILE A 227 6.50 -6.29 2.73
N ASN A 228 5.49 -5.99 1.92
CA ASN A 228 4.69 -4.78 1.99
C ASN A 228 3.22 -5.14 2.20
N PRO A 229 2.79 -5.32 3.45
CA PRO A 229 1.37 -5.40 3.77
C PRO A 229 0.72 -4.02 3.59
N GLY A 230 -0.50 -4.00 3.06
CA GLY A 230 -1.21 -2.75 2.77
C GLY A 230 -2.68 -2.79 3.11
N VAL A 231 -3.22 -1.62 3.48
CA VAL A 231 -4.66 -1.33 3.61
C VAL A 231 -4.95 -0.05 2.84
N LEU A 232 -5.84 -0.13 1.85
CA LEU A 232 -6.37 1.04 1.15
C LEU A 232 -7.81 1.27 1.56
N TYR A 233 -8.12 2.47 2.05
CA TYR A 233 -9.49 2.93 2.19
C TYR A 233 -9.99 3.37 0.81
N VAL A 234 -11.04 2.71 0.34
CA VAL A 234 -11.55 2.88 -1.03
C VAL A 234 -12.71 3.87 -1.02
N TYR A 235 -12.68 4.78 -1.99
CA TYR A 235 -13.73 5.76 -2.23
C TYR A 235 -14.20 5.71 -3.68
N ASP A 236 -15.48 5.98 -3.88
CA ASP A 236 -16.08 6.14 -5.19
C ASP A 236 -16.59 7.58 -5.33
N LEU A 237 -16.37 8.20 -6.48
CA LEU A 237 -16.87 9.53 -6.78
C LEU A 237 -17.44 9.59 -8.20
N GLU A 238 -18.75 9.78 -8.29
CA GLU A 238 -19.41 10.09 -9.55
C GLU A 238 -19.27 11.59 -9.84
N VAL A 239 -18.83 11.93 -11.04
CA VAL A 239 -18.71 13.32 -11.53
C VAL A 239 -19.55 13.51 -12.78
N ASP A 240 -19.90 14.75 -13.07
CA ASP A 240 -20.60 15.12 -14.30
C ASP A 240 -19.73 14.87 -15.54
N SER A 241 -20.36 14.62 -16.69
CA SER A 241 -19.68 14.25 -17.93
C SER A 241 -18.81 15.36 -18.53
N ASP A 242 -19.01 16.61 -18.10
CA ASP A 242 -18.23 17.79 -18.51
C ASP A 242 -17.02 18.05 -17.61
N MET A 243 -16.86 17.30 -16.51
CA MET A 243 -15.66 17.36 -15.66
C MET A 243 -14.43 16.87 -16.43
N VAL A 244 -13.38 17.68 -16.48
CA VAL A 244 -12.12 17.35 -17.15
C VAL A 244 -10.95 17.51 -16.19
N PHE A 245 -10.20 16.43 -16.00
CA PHE A 245 -8.99 16.41 -15.18
C PHE A 245 -7.78 16.90 -15.98
N LYS A 246 -6.90 17.65 -15.31
CA LYS A 246 -5.64 18.13 -15.85
C LYS A 246 -4.52 17.77 -14.90
N VAL A 247 -3.35 17.50 -15.47
CA VAL A 247 -2.13 17.29 -14.70
C VAL A 247 -1.82 18.56 -13.90
N VAL A 248 -1.64 18.40 -12.60
CA VAL A 248 -1.39 19.49 -11.65
C VAL A 248 0.10 19.59 -11.32
N ASP A 249 0.75 18.45 -11.12
CA ASP A 249 2.14 18.35 -10.65
C ASP A 249 2.95 17.33 -11.48
N ASP A 250 4.17 17.03 -11.00
CA ASP A 250 5.08 16.07 -11.62
C ASP A 250 4.86 14.63 -11.14
N ASP A 251 3.66 14.31 -10.62
CA ASP A 251 3.29 12.96 -10.21
C ASP A 251 2.47 12.20 -11.27
N VAL A 252 1.70 12.94 -12.09
CA VAL A 252 0.84 12.39 -13.16
C VAL A 252 1.35 12.81 -14.54
N TYR A 253 1.47 11.84 -15.46
CA TYR A 253 1.89 12.06 -16.84
C TYR A 253 0.72 12.49 -17.74
N ALA A 254 -0.41 11.80 -17.61
CA ALA A 254 -1.62 12.06 -18.40
C ALA A 254 -2.86 11.53 -17.67
N PHE A 255 -4.03 12.06 -18.00
CA PHE A 255 -5.32 11.50 -17.63
C PHE A 255 -6.00 10.93 -18.87
N HIS A 256 -6.58 9.74 -18.75
CA HIS A 256 -7.33 9.05 -19.80
C HIS A 256 -8.77 8.87 -19.33
N LEU A 257 -9.74 9.16 -20.20
CA LEU A 257 -11.14 8.81 -19.95
C LEU A 257 -11.43 7.49 -20.64
N MET A 258 -11.46 6.40 -19.88
CA MET A 258 -11.54 5.03 -20.40
C MET A 258 -12.90 4.41 -20.10
N ASP A 259 -13.45 3.61 -21.00
CA ASP A 259 -14.61 2.77 -20.70
C ASP A 259 -14.24 1.48 -19.95
N THR A 260 -15.24 0.67 -19.61
CA THR A 260 -15.03 -0.55 -18.81
C THR A 260 -14.17 -1.58 -19.55
N ASP A 261 -14.33 -1.71 -20.87
CA ASP A 261 -13.61 -2.71 -21.67
C ASP A 261 -12.16 -2.29 -21.88
N GLU A 262 -11.91 -1.00 -22.14
CA GLU A 262 -10.55 -0.44 -22.21
C GLU A 262 -9.78 -0.63 -20.89
N VAL A 263 -10.44 -0.44 -19.74
CA VAL A 263 -9.83 -0.67 -18.43
C VAL A 263 -9.51 -2.15 -18.23
N LYS A 264 -10.45 -3.06 -18.53
CA LYS A 264 -10.22 -4.51 -18.45
C LYS A 264 -9.10 -4.96 -19.38
N GLU A 265 -9.05 -4.45 -20.61
CA GLU A 265 -7.97 -4.73 -21.56
C GLU A 265 -6.62 -4.26 -21.02
N ALA A 266 -6.54 -3.03 -20.51
CA ALA A 266 -5.31 -2.49 -19.94
C ALA A 266 -4.83 -3.29 -18.72
N MET A 267 -5.73 -3.77 -17.86
CA MET A 267 -5.40 -4.70 -16.77
C MET A 267 -4.84 -6.03 -17.29
N SER A 268 -5.50 -6.64 -18.27
CA SER A 268 -5.06 -7.92 -18.86
C SER A 268 -3.68 -7.83 -19.54
N ASN A 269 -3.31 -6.63 -19.97
CA ASN A 269 -2.02 -6.28 -20.54
C ASN A 269 -0.98 -5.81 -19.50
N GLY A 270 -1.31 -5.86 -18.21
CA GLY A 270 -0.39 -5.48 -17.12
C GLY A 270 -0.03 -4.00 -17.08
N LYS A 271 -0.90 -3.12 -17.59
CA LYS A 271 -0.63 -1.67 -17.68
C LYS A 271 -0.96 -0.89 -16.41
N PHE A 272 -1.57 -1.51 -15.40
CA PHE A 272 -1.90 -0.87 -14.12
C PHE A 272 -0.86 -1.16 -13.04
N LYS A 273 -0.68 -0.19 -12.14
CA LYS A 273 -0.07 -0.43 -10.82
C LYS A 273 -0.90 -1.49 -10.08
N PRO A 274 -0.29 -2.52 -9.48
CA PRO A 274 -1.04 -3.68 -8.97
C PRO A 274 -2.15 -3.34 -7.95
N ALA A 275 -1.86 -2.49 -6.96
CA ALA A 275 -2.85 -2.06 -5.97
C ALA A 275 -4.03 -1.31 -6.62
N SER A 276 -3.74 -0.51 -7.64
CA SER A 276 -4.73 0.30 -8.33
C SER A 276 -5.65 -0.53 -9.23
N ALA A 277 -5.07 -1.56 -9.86
CA ALA A 277 -5.85 -2.57 -10.56
C ALA A 277 -6.80 -3.28 -9.60
N SER A 278 -6.31 -3.67 -8.41
CA SER A 278 -7.12 -4.35 -7.39
C SER A 278 -8.28 -3.50 -6.88
N VAL A 279 -8.08 -2.19 -6.69
CA VAL A 279 -9.15 -1.24 -6.33
C VAL A 279 -10.22 -1.14 -7.42
N LEU A 280 -9.83 -1.16 -8.71
CA LEU A 280 -10.80 -1.16 -9.81
C LEU A 280 -11.52 -2.51 -9.96
N VAL A 281 -10.86 -3.64 -9.68
CA VAL A 281 -11.53 -4.96 -9.63
C VAL A 281 -12.57 -4.98 -8.50
N ASP A 282 -12.22 -4.47 -7.31
CA ASP A 282 -13.16 -4.26 -6.20
C ASP A 282 -14.35 -3.39 -6.62
N PHE A 283 -14.10 -2.27 -7.31
CA PHE A 283 -15.17 -1.44 -7.89
C PHE A 283 -16.05 -2.23 -8.85
N PHE A 284 -15.46 -2.96 -9.81
CA PHE A 284 -16.22 -3.74 -10.79
C PHE A 284 -17.10 -4.79 -10.14
N ILE A 285 -16.63 -5.43 -9.07
CA ILE A 285 -17.41 -6.39 -8.27
C ILE A 285 -18.57 -5.69 -7.57
N ARG A 286 -18.31 -4.61 -6.83
CA ARG A 286 -19.36 -3.88 -6.07
C ARG A 286 -20.44 -3.26 -6.95
N HIS A 287 -20.09 -2.93 -8.20
CA HIS A 287 -21.00 -2.33 -9.18
C HIS A 287 -21.58 -3.33 -10.20
N GLY A 288 -21.31 -4.63 -10.05
CA GLY A 288 -21.89 -5.69 -10.89
C GLY A 288 -21.36 -5.74 -12.33
N LEU A 289 -20.16 -5.19 -12.58
CA LEU A 289 -19.45 -5.26 -13.87
C LEU A 289 -18.63 -6.55 -14.04
N ILE A 290 -18.40 -7.25 -12.93
CA ILE A 290 -17.88 -8.63 -12.85
C ILE A 290 -18.79 -9.37 -11.87
N THR A 291 -19.25 -10.54 -12.26
CA THR A 291 -20.19 -11.37 -11.49
C THR A 291 -19.65 -12.80 -11.34
N ALA A 292 -20.24 -13.58 -10.44
CA ALA A 292 -19.87 -14.98 -10.25
C ALA A 292 -20.33 -15.88 -11.41
N GLU A 293 -21.27 -15.39 -12.23
CA GLU A 293 -21.73 -16.04 -13.46
C GLU A 293 -20.72 -15.91 -14.60
N ASP A 294 -19.92 -14.84 -14.61
CA ASP A 294 -18.98 -14.50 -15.68
C ASP A 294 -17.51 -14.84 -15.35
N GLU A 295 -17.18 -15.06 -14.07
CA GLU A 295 -15.81 -15.27 -13.58
C GLU A 295 -15.74 -16.50 -12.67
N GLU A 296 -15.02 -17.52 -13.11
CA GLU A 296 -14.90 -18.82 -12.41
C GLU A 296 -14.13 -18.67 -11.09
N ASP A 297 -13.10 -17.81 -11.08
CA ASP A 297 -12.23 -17.59 -9.92
C ASP A 297 -12.80 -16.53 -8.94
N TYR A 298 -14.07 -16.14 -9.10
CA TYR A 298 -14.67 -15.02 -8.37
C TYR A 298 -14.50 -15.10 -6.84
N PRO A 299 -14.72 -16.23 -6.15
CA PRO A 299 -14.52 -16.31 -4.70
C PRO A 299 -13.06 -16.09 -4.28
N GLU A 300 -12.08 -16.59 -5.07
CA GLU A 300 -10.66 -16.38 -4.77
C GLU A 300 -10.27 -14.92 -5.00
N ILE A 301 -10.75 -14.32 -6.08
CA ILE A 301 -10.55 -12.89 -6.39
C ILE A 301 -11.06 -12.03 -5.22
N VAL A 302 -12.31 -12.20 -4.80
CA VAL A 302 -12.92 -11.45 -3.68
C VAL A 302 -12.12 -11.67 -2.39
N SER A 303 -11.74 -12.91 -2.08
CA SER A 303 -10.96 -13.21 -0.87
C SER A 303 -9.60 -12.50 -0.86
N ARG A 304 -8.90 -12.49 -2.00
CA ARG A 304 -7.58 -11.84 -2.14
C ARG A 304 -7.65 -10.32 -2.05
N LEU A 305 -8.73 -9.70 -2.51
CA LEU A 305 -8.96 -8.26 -2.34
C LEU A 305 -9.11 -7.83 -0.87
N HIS A 306 -9.48 -8.77 0.01
CA HIS A 306 -9.72 -8.51 1.43
C HIS A 306 -8.84 -9.36 2.34
N ARG A 307 -7.56 -9.55 1.97
CA ARG A 307 -6.63 -10.37 2.73
C ARG A 307 -6.57 -9.98 4.21
N LYS A 308 -6.66 -10.99 5.07
CA LYS A 308 -6.35 -10.82 6.50
C LYS A 308 -4.84 -10.67 6.69
N LEU A 309 -4.42 -9.53 7.24
CA LEU A 309 -3.01 -9.24 7.43
C LEU A 309 -2.41 -10.03 8.61
N PRO A 310 -1.17 -10.53 8.49
CA PRO A 310 -0.47 -11.28 9.55
C PRO A 310 0.18 -10.37 10.62
N LEU A 311 -0.31 -9.15 10.80
CA LEU A 311 0.23 -8.10 11.66
C LEU A 311 -0.89 -7.40 12.42
N ALA A 312 -0.56 -6.70 13.52
CA ALA A 312 -1.53 -5.95 14.29
C ALA A 312 -2.15 -4.81 13.45
N THR A 313 -3.48 -4.82 13.29
CA THR A 313 -4.21 -3.75 12.57
C THR A 313 -4.93 -2.79 13.52
N THR A 314 -5.06 -3.14 14.81
CA THR A 314 -5.68 -2.31 15.84
C THR A 314 -4.84 -2.29 17.13
N PRO A 315 -4.98 -1.25 17.98
CA PRO A 315 -4.20 -1.14 19.22
C PRO A 315 -4.46 -2.22 20.28
N HIS A 316 -5.55 -2.99 20.13
CA HIS A 316 -6.02 -3.95 21.13
C HIS A 316 -5.82 -5.40 20.69
#